data_AF-A0A7U6KNJ4-F1
#
_entry.id   AF-A0A7U6KNJ4-F1
#
_cell.length_a   1.000
_cell.length_b   1.000
_cell.length_c   1.000
_cell.angle_alpha   90.00
_cell.angle_beta   90.00
_cell.angle_gamma   90.00
#
_symmetry.space_group_name_H-M   'P 1'
#
loop_
_entity.id
_entity.type
_entity.pdbx_description
1 polymer ?
#
loop_
_entity_poly.entity_id
_entity_poly.type
_entity_poly.pdbx_seq_one_letter_code
_entity_poly.pdbx_strand_id
1 'polypeptide(L)'
;MQQSSNDATLNITPLSQIRLAKLSVFNWGSFHGLHTANIDVEGTLITGDNGSGKSTLIDGLMALLMPAGRATFNVAAAQNDKSDRSLISYMRGSFGSAHDGINTKVKSKRDKGVITGLSAEYLSDDGQK
;
A
#
# COMPACT_ATOMS: atom_id res chain seq x y z
N MET A 1 -7.80 -0.95 62.30
CA MET A 1 -8.04 -1.62 61.00
C MET A 1 -8.17 -0.52 59.96
N GLN A 2 -7.07 -0.15 59.29
CA GLN A 2 -7.07 0.75 58.13
C GLN A 2 -6.20 0.05 57.08
N GLN A 3 -6.85 -0.45 56.03
CA GLN A 3 -6.19 -1.00 54.86
C GLN A 3 -5.84 0.19 53.96
N SER A 4 -4.54 0.43 53.77
CA SER A 4 -4.01 1.35 52.77
C SER A 4 -4.05 0.67 51.40
N SER A 5 -4.96 1.10 50.54
CA SER A 5 -5.04 0.69 49.14
C SER A 5 -3.93 1.38 48.35
N ASN A 6 -2.82 0.67 48.09
CA ASN A 6 -1.80 1.10 47.12
C ASN A 6 -2.26 0.71 45.73
N ASP A 7 -3.08 1.56 45.10
CA ASP A 7 -3.39 1.42 43.67
C ASP A 7 -2.31 2.15 42.88
N ALA A 8 -1.22 1.44 42.61
CA ALA A 8 -0.13 1.93 41.76
C ALA A 8 -0.64 1.99 40.32
N THR A 9 -1.27 3.11 39.96
CA THR A 9 -1.62 3.43 38.58
C THR A 9 -0.31 3.51 37.80
N LEU A 10 -0.03 2.49 36.99
CA LEU A 10 1.06 2.51 36.04
C LEU A 10 0.82 3.70 35.10
N ASN A 11 1.53 4.80 35.33
CA ASN A 11 1.60 5.92 34.39
C ASN A 11 2.38 5.44 33.17
N ILE A 12 1.69 4.72 32.28
CA ILE A 12 2.17 4.47 30.94
C ILE A 12 2.06 5.81 30.22
N THR A 13 3.10 6.64 30.28
CA THR A 13 3.23 7.70 29.28
C THR A 13 3.16 7.01 27.93
N PRO A 14 2.17 7.34 27.06
CA PRO A 14 2.10 6.73 25.76
C PRO A 14 3.44 7.00 25.08
N LEU A 15 4.17 5.93 24.78
CA LEU A 15 5.38 6.03 23.97
C LEU A 15 4.97 6.76 22.69
N SER A 16 5.73 7.79 22.31
CA SER A 16 5.50 8.54 21.06
C SER A 16 5.30 7.56 19.91
N GLN A 17 4.12 7.58 19.28
CA GLN A 17 3.83 6.66 18.18
C GLN A 17 4.26 7.29 16.86
N ILE A 18 4.84 6.47 15.98
CA ILE A 18 5.08 6.84 14.57
C ILE A 18 3.88 6.37 13.75
N ARG A 19 3.24 7.29 13.03
CA ARG A 19 2.01 7.04 12.28
C ARG A 19 2.16 7.45 10.83
N LEU A 20 1.53 6.69 9.92
CA LEU A 20 1.47 7.04 8.51
C LEU A 20 0.61 8.31 8.35
N ALA A 21 1.15 9.34 7.69
CA ALA A 21 0.46 10.61 7.46
C ALA A 21 0.12 10.83 5.98
N LYS A 22 0.97 10.35 5.06
CA LYS A 22 0.68 10.40 3.62
C LYS A 22 1.19 9.18 2.90
N LEU A 23 0.45 8.76 1.88
CA LEU A 23 0.85 7.75 0.91
C LEU A 23 0.73 8.34 -0.49
N SER A 24 1.85 8.40 -1.22
CA SER A 24 1.85 8.85 -2.61
C SER A 24 2.24 7.74 -3.56
N VAL A 25 1.57 7.69 -4.71
CA VAL A 25 1.81 6.74 -5.78
C VAL A 25 1.96 7.48 -7.11
N PHE A 26 2.94 7.09 -7.91
CA PHE A 26 3.20 7.64 -9.23
C PHE A 26 3.30 6.51 -10.24
N ASN A 27 2.41 6.49 -11.23
CA ASN A 27 2.36 5.45 -12.27
C ASN A 27 2.33 4.01 -11.72
N TRP A 28 1.60 3.78 -10.62
CA TRP A 28 1.53 2.51 -9.91
C TRP A 28 0.22 1.77 -10.20
N GLY A 29 0.30 0.55 -10.72
CA GLY A 29 -0.87 -0.27 -11.05
C GLY A 29 -1.85 0.49 -11.93
N SER A 30 -3.08 0.66 -11.44
CA SER A 30 -4.14 1.42 -12.10
C SER A 30 -3.94 2.95 -12.11
N PHE A 31 -3.12 3.51 -11.20
CA PHE A 31 -2.92 4.96 -11.02
C PHE A 31 -2.01 5.56 -12.10
N HIS A 32 -2.42 6.67 -12.71
CA HIS A 32 -1.63 7.38 -13.72
C HIS A 32 -1.29 8.79 -13.23
N GLY A 33 -0.02 9.20 -13.36
CA GLY A 33 0.46 10.44 -12.74
C GLY A 33 0.61 10.30 -11.23
N LEU A 34 0.76 11.43 -10.52
CA LEU A 34 0.93 11.49 -9.07
C LEU A 34 -0.43 11.53 -8.38
N HIS A 35 -0.62 10.64 -7.41
CA HIS A 35 -1.77 10.62 -6.52
C HIS A 35 -1.27 10.55 -5.09
N THR A 36 -1.83 11.37 -4.19
CA THR A 36 -1.46 11.40 -2.77
C THR A 36 -2.71 11.27 -1.92
N ALA A 37 -2.71 10.29 -1.01
CA ALA A 37 -3.70 10.14 0.03
C ALA A 37 -3.15 10.68 1.35
N ASN A 38 -3.88 11.60 1.98
CA ASN A 38 -3.63 12.00 3.36
C ASN A 38 -4.29 10.97 4.28
N ILE A 39 -3.60 10.57 5.34
CA ILE A 39 -4.05 9.57 6.30
C ILE A 39 -4.34 10.29 7.61
N ASP A 40 -5.59 10.21 8.04
CA ASP A 40 -6.04 10.73 9.33
C ASP A 40 -5.49 9.88 10.48
N VAL A 41 -5.12 10.55 11.58
CA VAL A 41 -4.52 9.95 12.77
C VAL A 41 -5.45 8.97 13.48
N GLU A 42 -6.77 9.21 13.42
CA GLU A 42 -7.81 8.38 14.03
C GLU A 42 -8.25 7.24 13.09
N GLY A 43 -7.89 7.32 11.81
CA GLY A 43 -8.13 6.28 10.82
C GLY A 43 -8.75 6.81 9.53
N THR A 44 -8.45 6.14 8.42
CA THR A 44 -8.90 6.54 7.07
C THR A 44 -9.69 5.42 6.40
N LEU A 45 -10.91 5.73 5.98
CA LEU A 45 -11.74 4.81 5.18
C LEU A 45 -11.39 4.93 3.69
N ILE A 46 -10.98 3.82 3.07
CA ILE A 46 -10.72 3.74 1.63
C ILE A 46 -11.89 3.03 0.96
N THR A 47 -12.65 3.76 0.15
CA THR A 47 -13.86 3.27 -0.52
C THR A 47 -13.91 3.62 -2.01
N GLY A 48 -14.85 3.03 -2.75
CA GLY A 48 -15.03 3.18 -4.19
C GLY A 48 -15.40 1.86 -4.88
N ASP A 49 -15.74 1.92 -6.17
CA ASP A 49 -16.26 0.78 -6.95
C ASP A 49 -15.25 -0.37 -7.12
N ASN A 50 -15.74 -1.53 -7.55
CA ASN A 50 -14.85 -2.64 -7.91
C ASN A 50 -13.89 -2.23 -9.04
N GLY A 51 -12.62 -2.60 -8.93
CA GLY A 51 -11.58 -2.21 -9.89
C GLY A 51 -11.07 -0.77 -9.77
N SER A 52 -11.58 0.05 -8.84
CA SER A 52 -11.17 1.46 -8.68
C SER A 52 -9.74 1.67 -8.18
N GLY A 53 -9.04 0.61 -7.77
CA GLY A 53 -7.63 0.68 -7.33
C GLY A 53 -7.40 0.75 -5.82
N LYS A 54 -8.44 0.55 -4.99
CA LYS A 54 -8.31 0.52 -3.51
C LYS A 54 -7.22 -0.43 -3.02
N SER A 55 -7.29 -1.70 -3.44
CA SER A 55 -6.27 -2.71 -3.08
C SER A 55 -4.90 -2.36 -3.67
N THR A 56 -4.87 -1.79 -4.89
CA THR A 56 -3.63 -1.34 -5.54
C THR A 56 -2.92 -0.24 -4.74
N LEU A 57 -3.67 0.66 -4.11
CA LEU A 57 -3.10 1.70 -3.24
C LEU A 57 -2.46 1.06 -2.00
N ILE A 58 -3.17 0.14 -1.34
CA ILE A 58 -2.65 -0.61 -0.18
C ILE A 58 -1.42 -1.47 -0.54
N ASP A 59 -1.44 -2.11 -1.72
CA ASP A 59 -0.30 -2.85 -2.25
C ASP A 59 0.95 -1.96 -2.42
N GLY A 60 0.77 -0.68 -2.72
CA GLY A 60 1.86 0.31 -2.79
C GLY A 60 2.50 0.57 -1.42
N LEU A 61 1.67 0.69 -0.36
CA LEU A 61 2.19 0.77 1.01
C LEU A 61 2.92 -0.51 1.43
N MET A 62 2.36 -1.67 1.08
CA MET A 62 3.00 -2.96 1.37
C MET A 62 4.35 -3.11 0.68
N ALA A 63 4.49 -2.61 -0.56
CA ALA A 63 5.76 -2.61 -1.27
C ALA A 63 6.85 -1.77 -0.58
N LEU A 64 6.47 -0.69 0.13
CA LEU A 64 7.40 0.13 0.91
C LEU A 64 7.81 -0.52 2.23
N LEU A 65 6.90 -1.27 2.86
CA LEU A 65 7.14 -1.92 4.15
C LEU A 65 7.91 -3.24 4.04
N MET A 66 7.87 -3.89 2.87
CA MET A 66 8.49 -5.20 2.67
C MET A 66 9.92 -5.08 2.15
N PRO A 67 10.86 -5.91 2.65
CA PRO A 67 12.18 -6.02 2.06
C PRO A 67 12.11 -6.33 0.56
N ALA A 68 13.03 -5.77 -0.22
CA ALA A 68 13.12 -6.01 -1.65
C ALA A 68 13.13 -7.52 -1.95
N GLY A 69 12.22 -7.98 -2.82
CA GLY A 69 12.07 -9.39 -3.19
C GLY A 69 11.15 -10.23 -2.29
N ARG A 70 10.59 -9.67 -1.21
CA ARG A 70 9.61 -10.36 -0.34
C ARG A 70 8.22 -9.72 -0.31
N ALA A 71 7.96 -8.72 -1.16
CA ALA A 71 6.66 -8.08 -1.24
C ALA A 71 5.60 -9.07 -1.76
N THR A 72 4.69 -9.47 -0.88
CA THR A 72 3.52 -10.28 -1.22
C THR A 72 2.36 -9.34 -1.56
N PHE A 73 1.94 -9.31 -2.82
CA PHE A 73 0.84 -8.46 -3.29
C PHE A 73 -0.52 -9.15 -3.14
N ASN A 74 -1.58 -8.38 -2.91
CA ASN A 74 -2.92 -8.93 -2.62
C ASN A 74 -3.49 -9.73 -3.82
N VAL A 75 -4.02 -10.91 -3.52
CA VAL A 75 -4.42 -11.99 -4.45
C VAL A 75 -5.86 -11.85 -4.95
N ALA A 76 -6.67 -10.93 -4.40
CA ALA A 76 -8.12 -10.87 -4.66
C ALA A 76 -8.55 -10.55 -6.12
N ALA A 77 -7.63 -10.26 -7.03
CA ALA A 77 -7.94 -10.05 -8.45
C ALA A 77 -6.96 -10.78 -9.40
N ALA A 78 -6.22 -11.78 -8.91
CA ALA A 78 -5.42 -12.66 -9.77
C ALA A 78 -6.36 -13.68 -10.42
N GLN A 79 -6.70 -13.48 -11.70
CA GLN A 79 -7.56 -14.42 -12.40
C GLN A 79 -6.83 -15.72 -12.79
N ASN A 80 -5.50 -15.73 -12.93
CA ASN A 80 -4.72 -16.94 -13.14
C ASN A 80 -3.25 -16.70 -12.76
N ASP A 81 -2.63 -17.67 -12.12
CA ASP A 81 -1.21 -17.78 -11.77
C ASP A 81 -0.55 -16.77 -10.80
N LYS A 82 0.23 -17.35 -9.86
CA LYS A 82 1.10 -16.62 -8.91
C LYS A 82 2.21 -15.80 -9.59
N SER A 83 2.47 -16.03 -10.89
CA SER A 83 3.48 -15.31 -11.66
C SER A 83 3.01 -13.94 -12.18
N ASP A 84 1.71 -13.65 -12.13
CA ASP A 84 1.11 -12.49 -12.82
C ASP A 84 1.21 -11.17 -12.03
N ARG A 85 1.58 -11.22 -10.74
CA ARG A 85 1.73 -10.03 -9.87
C ARG A 85 3.11 -9.94 -9.23
N SER A 86 4.08 -9.53 -10.04
CA SER A 86 5.39 -9.07 -9.58
C SER A 86 5.37 -7.54 -9.37
N LEU A 87 6.41 -7.00 -8.73
CA LEU A 87 6.64 -5.55 -8.68
C LEU A 87 6.55 -4.91 -10.08
N ILE A 88 7.05 -5.60 -11.10
CA ILE A 88 7.01 -5.17 -12.51
C ILE A 88 5.57 -5.09 -13.04
N SER A 89 4.69 -6.01 -12.65
CA SER A 89 3.27 -5.97 -13.04
C SER A 89 2.58 -4.71 -12.52
N TYR A 90 2.90 -4.27 -11.29
CA TYR A 90 2.39 -3.00 -10.77
C TYR A 90 3.02 -1.79 -11.45
N MET A 91 4.34 -1.76 -11.64
CA MET A 91 5.01 -0.67 -12.37
C MET A 91 4.42 -0.48 -13.78
N ARG A 92 4.18 -1.59 -14.50
CA ARG A 92 3.58 -1.56 -15.85
C ARG A 92 2.07 -1.38 -15.85
N GLY A 93 1.40 -1.66 -14.73
CA GLY A 93 -0.06 -1.64 -14.64
C GLY A 93 -0.70 -2.73 -15.48
N SER A 94 -0.26 -3.98 -15.30
CA SER A 94 -0.82 -5.16 -15.97
C SER A 94 -2.26 -5.44 -15.50
N PHE A 95 -3.19 -5.69 -16.42
CA PHE A 95 -4.61 -5.86 -16.10
C PHE A 95 -5.31 -7.01 -16.84
N GLY A 96 -4.58 -7.83 -17.59
CA GLY A 96 -5.11 -9.01 -18.25
C GLY A 96 -4.14 -9.56 -19.27
N SER A 97 -4.56 -10.58 -20.02
CA SER A 97 -3.79 -11.16 -21.11
C SER A 97 -4.62 -11.21 -22.40
N ALA A 98 -3.94 -11.07 -23.54
CA ALA A 98 -4.46 -11.40 -24.86
C ALA A 98 -3.89 -12.74 -25.29
N HIS A 99 -4.73 -13.63 -25.81
CA HIS A 99 -4.30 -14.86 -26.44
C HIS A 99 -4.66 -14.80 -27.92
N ASP A 100 -3.67 -14.99 -28.80
CA ASP A 100 -3.84 -14.93 -30.26
C ASP A 100 -3.83 -16.32 -30.92
N GLY A 101 -3.95 -17.39 -30.12
CA GLY A 101 -3.96 -18.78 -30.57
C GLY A 101 -2.57 -19.43 -30.64
N ILE A 102 -1.49 -18.65 -30.55
CA ILE A 102 -0.11 -19.14 -30.52
C ILE A 102 0.62 -18.63 -29.27
N ASN A 103 0.40 -17.37 -28.89
CA ASN A 103 1.06 -16.71 -27.77
C ASN A 103 0.05 -16.06 -26.82
N THR A 104 0.44 -16.00 -25.54
CA THR A 104 -0.26 -15.21 -24.52
C THR A 104 0.58 -13.99 -24.19
N LYS A 105 0.04 -12.79 -24.44
CA LYS A 105 0.70 -11.51 -24.14
C LYS A 105 -0.04 -10.79 -23.02
N VAL A 106 0.69 -10.40 -21.98
CA VAL A 106 0.15 -9.55 -20.89
C VAL A 106 -0.17 -8.16 -21.46
N LYS A 107 -1.37 -7.66 -21.17
CA LYS A 107 -1.79 -6.28 -21.44
C LYS A 107 -1.43 -5.41 -20.25
N SER A 108 -0.71 -4.32 -20.52
CA SER A 108 -0.31 -3.36 -19.49
C SER A 108 -0.77 -1.96 -19.87
N LYS A 109 -1.01 -1.11 -18.86
CA LYS A 109 -1.27 0.32 -19.09
C LYS A 109 -0.04 1.05 -19.64
N ARG A 110 1.15 0.49 -19.42
CA ARG A 110 2.45 1.09 -19.77
C ARG A 110 3.33 0.03 -20.44
N ASP A 111 3.23 -0.03 -21.77
CA ASP A 111 3.93 -1.01 -22.60
C ASP A 111 5.37 -0.58 -23.02
N LYS A 112 5.75 0.66 -22.69
CA LYS A 112 7.09 1.24 -22.94
C LYS A 112 7.85 1.45 -21.63
N GLY A 113 9.02 2.10 -21.71
CA GLY A 113 9.74 2.53 -20.51
C GLY A 113 8.85 3.36 -19.59
N VAL A 114 8.87 3.05 -18.30
CA VAL A 114 8.06 3.71 -17.27
C VAL A 114 8.91 4.08 -16.08
N ILE A 115 8.68 5.28 -15.55
CA ILE A 115 9.11 5.67 -14.21
C ILE A 115 7.93 5.50 -13.27
N THR A 116 8.13 4.77 -12.18
CA THR A 116 7.16 4.51 -11.12
C THR A 116 7.74 5.01 -9.80
N GLY A 117 6.89 5.55 -8.93
CA GLY A 117 7.29 6.03 -7.62
C GLY A 117 6.27 5.65 -6.55
N LEU A 118 6.77 5.35 -5.36
CA LEU A 118 6.00 5.13 -4.15
C LEU A 118 6.67 5.92 -3.03
N SER A 119 5.90 6.61 -2.20
CA SER A 119 6.42 7.24 -0.99
C SER A 119 5.40 7.17 0.15
N ALA A 120 5.91 7.01 1.37
CA ALA A 120 5.15 7.10 2.60
C ALA A 120 5.81 8.16 3.50
N GLU A 121 5.02 9.11 3.99
CA GLU A 121 5.44 10.09 5.00
C GLU A 121 4.87 9.61 6.34
N TYR A 122 5.75 9.48 7.34
CA TYR A 122 5.36 9.15 8.71
C TYR A 122 5.57 10.38 9.59
N LEU A 123 4.72 10.55 10.59
CA LEU A 123 4.84 11.58 11.62
C LEU A 123 4.89 10.89 12.98
N SER A 124 5.77 11.38 13.84
CA SER A 124 5.74 11.02 15.26
C SER A 124 4.73 11.91 15.99
N ASP A 125 4.08 11.38 17.03
CA ASP A 125 3.13 12.10 17.88
C ASP A 125 3.75 13.36 18.56
N ASP A 126 5.08 13.44 18.61
CA ASP A 126 5.84 14.62 19.08
C ASP A 126 6.13 15.66 17.97
N GLY A 127 5.63 15.44 16.75
CA GLY A 127 5.78 16.34 15.61
C GLY A 127 7.11 16.22 14.86
N GLN A 128 7.98 15.27 15.23
CA GLN A 128 9.19 14.97 14.46
C GLN A 128 8.82 14.21 13.16
N LYS A 129 9.44 14.60 12.05
CA LYS A 129 9.25 14.02 10.70
C LYS A 129 10.35 13.02 10.35
#